data_AF-A0A563U1H9-F1
#
_entry.id   AF-A0A563U1H9-F1
#
_cell.length_a   1.000
_cell.length_b   1.000
_cell.length_c   1.000
_cell.angle_alpha   90.00
_cell.angle_beta   90.00
_cell.angle_gamma   90.00
#
_symmetry.space_group_name_H-M   'P 1'
#
loop_
_entity.id
_entity.type
_entity.pdbx_description
1 polymer ?
#
loop_
_entity_poly.entity_id
_entity_poly.type
_entity_poly.pdbx_seq_one_letter_code
_entity_poly.pdbx_strand_id
1 'polypeptide(L)' 'MFSLVADPELKAMEIRYEPYLDLHAIEDVLEGCDIVQAGPGELITGKLIWKEGYDLPLELKRDIINLYNKHFIDQEAN' A
#
# COMPACT_ATOMS: atom_id res chain seq x y z
N MET A 1 -17.38 1.48 -0.62
CA MET A 1 -16.15 0.70 -0.87
C MET A 1 -15.07 1.72 -1.25
N PHE A 2 -14.26 2.14 -0.29
CA PHE A 2 -13.11 3.00 -0.59
C PHE A 2 -12.05 2.12 -1.26
N SER A 3 -11.70 2.44 -2.50
CA SER A 3 -10.64 1.74 -3.22
C SER A 3 -9.32 2.38 -2.80
N LEU A 4 -8.38 1.58 -2.26
CA LEU A 4 -7.04 2.05 -1.88
C LEU A 4 -6.33 2.77 -3.05
N VAL A 5 -6.59 2.32 -4.29
CA VAL A 5 -6.05 2.92 -5.54
C VAL A 5 -6.60 4.33 -5.81
N ALA A 6 -7.76 4.67 -5.24
CA ALA A 6 -8.38 5.98 -5.39
C ALA A 6 -8.11 6.91 -4.20
N ASP A 7 -7.33 6.47 -3.19
CA ASP A 7 -7.04 7.30 -2.04
C ASP A 7 -6.05 8.42 -2.42
N PRO A 8 -6.35 9.70 -2.13
CA PRO A 8 -5.46 10.81 -2.44
C PRO A 8 -4.10 10.70 -1.74
N GLU A 9 -4.00 9.98 -0.61
CA GLU A 9 -2.74 9.71 0.07
C GLU A 9 -1.81 8.83 -0.77
N LEU A 10 -2.34 7.96 -1.61
CA LEU A 10 -1.54 7.16 -2.53
C LEU A 10 -0.80 8.06 -3.52
N LYS A 11 -1.54 8.97 -4.15
CA LYS A 11 -0.96 9.94 -5.09
C LYS A 11 0.03 10.90 -4.42
N ALA A 12 -0.23 11.29 -3.17
CA ALA A 12 0.70 12.10 -2.40
C ALA A 12 2.01 11.34 -2.09
N MET A 13 1.91 10.02 -1.89
CA MET A 13 3.05 9.13 -1.68
C MET A 13 3.87 8.99 -2.96
N GLU A 14 3.23 8.76 -4.10
CA GLU A 14 3.89 8.72 -5.42
C GLU A 14 4.70 9.99 -5.67
N ILE A 15 4.10 11.17 -5.48
CA ILE A 15 4.79 12.46 -5.64
C ILE A 15 5.98 12.59 -4.68
N ARG A 16 5.83 12.16 -3.42
CA ARG A 16 6.89 12.27 -2.41
C ARG A 16 8.09 11.38 -2.75
N TYR A 17 7.83 10.17 -3.25
CA TYR A 17 8.87 9.18 -3.55
C TYR A 17 9.23 9.11 -5.04
N GLU A 18 8.65 9.96 -5.90
CA GLU A 18 8.92 10.04 -7.35
C GLU A 18 10.41 9.96 -7.68
N PRO A 19 11.33 10.73 -7.04
CA PRO A 19 12.75 10.65 -7.36
C PRO A 19 13.37 9.26 -7.10
N TYR A 20 12.86 8.53 -6.11
CA TYR A 20 13.30 7.18 -5.80
C TYR A 20 12.68 6.17 -6.77
N LEU A 21 11.40 6.30 -7.09
CA LEU A 21 10.67 5.43 -8.01
C LEU A 21 11.29 5.50 -9.41
N ASP A 22 11.55 6.71 -9.93
CA ASP A 22 12.24 6.93 -11.19
C ASP A 22 13.64 6.29 -11.22
N LEU A 23 14.41 6.47 -10.13
CA LEU A 23 15.77 5.90 -10.02
C LEU A 23 15.77 4.37 -10.07
N HIS A 24 14.73 3.72 -9.53
CA HIS A 24 14.62 2.27 -9.42
C HIS A 24 13.72 1.65 -10.50
N ALA A 25 13.27 2.46 -11.47
CA ALA A 25 12.33 2.06 -12.53
C ALA A 25 11.07 1.37 -11.99
N ILE A 26 10.50 1.92 -10.92
CA ILE A 26 9.26 1.47 -10.30
C ILE A 26 8.14 2.36 -10.82
N GLU A 27 7.11 1.79 -11.45
CA GLU A 27 6.04 2.60 -12.06
C GLU A 27 5.08 3.19 -11.01
N ASP A 28 4.76 2.41 -9.97
CA ASP A 28 3.84 2.82 -8.90
C ASP A 28 4.35 2.39 -7.52
N VAL A 29 4.00 3.14 -6.47
CA VAL A 29 4.38 2.78 -5.08
C VAL A 29 3.85 1.41 -4.64
N LEU A 30 2.74 0.97 -5.24
CA LEU A 30 2.16 -0.34 -4.97
C LEU A 30 2.82 -1.46 -5.77
N GLU A 31 3.64 -1.16 -6.77
CA GLU A 31 4.26 -2.18 -7.62
C GLU A 31 5.10 -3.16 -6.79
N GLY A 32 5.81 -2.66 -5.78
CA GLY A 32 6.63 -3.46 -4.86
C GLY A 32 5.87 -4.23 -3.78
N CYS A 33 4.53 -4.22 -3.80
CA CYS A 33 3.71 -5.01 -2.87
C CYS A 33 2.47 -5.60 -3.54
N ASP A 34 1.91 -6.64 -2.93
CA ASP A 34 0.59 -7.15 -3.24
C ASP A 34 -0.31 -7.03 -2.02
N ILE A 35 -1.58 -6.70 -2.24
CA ILE A 35 -2.59 -6.65 -1.19
C ILE A 35 -3.60 -7.77 -1.47
N VAL A 36 -3.55 -8.82 -0.67
CA VAL A 36 -4.45 -9.97 -0.78
C VAL A 36 -5.57 -9.81 0.22
N GLN A 37 -6.80 -9.54 -0.23
CA GLN A 37 -7.97 -9.52 0.65
C GLN A 37 -8.31 -10.94 1.13
N ALA A 38 -8.64 -11.11 2.41
CA ALA A 38 -9.17 -12.38 2.90
C ALA A 38 -10.52 -12.69 2.23
N GLY A 39 -10.79 -13.98 2.02
CA GLY A 39 -12.02 -14.43 1.39
C GLY A 39 -13.27 -14.10 2.22
N PRO A 40 -14.47 -14.14 1.62
CA PRO A 40 -15.71 -13.87 2.33
C PRO A 40 -15.89 -14.85 3.49
N GLY A 41 -15.89 -14.34 4.73
CA GLY A 41 -16.11 -15.12 5.96
C GLY A 41 -14.93 -15.16 6.94
N GLU A 42 -13.74 -14.66 6.55
CA GLU A 42 -12.63 -14.42 7.48
C GLU A 42 -12.64 -12.97 7.98
N LEU A 43 -12.14 -12.74 9.21
CA LEU A 43 -11.89 -11.40 9.75
C LEU A 43 -11.21 -10.55 8.67
N ILE A 44 -11.78 -9.39 8.37
CA ILE A 44 -11.36 -8.47 7.31
C ILE A 44 -9.91 -8.07 7.57
N THR A 45 -8.99 -8.88 7.07
CA THR A 45 -7.55 -8.68 7.21
C THR A 45 -6.99 -8.96 5.83
N GLY A 46 -6.79 -7.89 5.06
CA GLY A 46 -5.90 -8.00 3.92
C GLY A 46 -4.51 -8.46 4.41
N LYS A 47 -3.75 -9.09 3.53
CA LYS A 47 -2.34 -9.35 3.74
C LYS A 47 -1.56 -8.45 2.79
N LEU A 48 -0.75 -7.57 3.35
CA LEU A 48 0.25 -6.82 2.61
C LEU A 48 1.49 -7.71 2.46
N ILE A 49 1.81 -8.08 1.23
CA ILE A 49 2.93 -8.95 0.88
C ILE A 49 3.95 -8.11 0.11
N TRP A 50 5.19 -8.05 0.58
CA TRP A 50 6.27 -7.37 -0.14
C TRP A 50 6.81 -8.26 -1.26
N LYS A 51 6.95 -7.72 -2.47
CA LYS A 51 7.53 -8.46 -3.58
C LYS A 51 9.04 -8.52 -3.46
N GLU A 52 9.60 -9.69 -3.76
CA GLU A 52 11.04 -9.86 -3.90
C GLU A 52 11.52 -9.12 -5.17
N GLY A 53 12.62 -8.37 -5.06
CA GLY A 53 13.16 -7.55 -6.17
C GLY A 53 12.92 -6.05 -6.02
N TYR A 54 12.06 -5.62 -5.10
CA TYR A 54 11.83 -4.22 -4.77
C TYR A 54 12.43 -3.87 -3.41
N ASP A 55 13.55 -3.15 -3.41
CA ASP A 55 14.18 -2.70 -2.16
C ASP A 55 13.61 -1.36 -1.66
N LEU A 56 12.29 -1.33 -1.41
CA LEU A 56 11.62 -0.10 -1.02
C LEU A 56 12.18 0.44 0.31
N PRO A 57 12.40 1.76 0.44
CA PRO A 57 12.89 2.37 1.66
C PRO A 57 11.91 2.14 2.82
N LEU A 58 12.44 2.07 4.05
CA LEU A 58 11.64 1.81 5.25
C LEU A 58 10.51 2.83 5.45
N GLU A 59 10.75 4.09 5.07
CA GLU A 59 9.74 5.16 5.16
C GLU A 59 8.58 4.91 4.18
N LEU A 60 8.87 4.52 2.93
CA LEU A 60 7.85 4.16 1.95
C LEU A 60 7.05 2.93 2.42
N LYS A 61 7.73 1.90 2.92
CA LYS A 61 7.07 0.71 3.48
C LYS A 61 6.11 1.09 4.62
N ARG A 62 6.54 2.01 5.50
CA ARG A 62 5.70 2.51 6.61
C ARG A 62 4.50 3.30 6.12
N ASP A 63 4.66 4.17 5.13
CA ASP A 63 3.57 4.95 4.54
C ASP A 63 2.53 4.02 3.87
N ILE A 64 2.98 3.00 3.13
CA ILE A 64 2.12 1.96 2.55
C ILE A 64 1.36 1.18 3.64
N ILE A 65 2.03 0.79 4.73
CA ILE A 65 1.39 0.10 5.87
C ILE A 65 0.31 0.97 6.51
N ASN A 66 0.58 2.27 6.70
CA ASN A 66 -0.40 3.18 7.28
C ASN A 66 -1.64 3.33 6.39
N LEU A 67 -1.43 3.49 5.08
CA LEU A 67 -2.51 3.53 4.10
C LEU A 67 -3.30 2.23 4.11
N TYR A 68 -2.60 1.09 4.11
CA TYR A 68 -3.21 -0.23 4.19
C TYR A 68 -4.08 -0.39 5.46
N ASN A 69 -3.57 -0.03 6.64
CA ASN A 69 -4.32 -0.13 7.90
C ASN A 69 -5.59 0.73 7.89
N LYS A 70 -5.52 1.96 7.35
CA LYS A 70 -6.68 2.85 7.21
C LYS A 70 -7.81 2.23 6.39
N HIS A 71 -7.48 1.49 5.33
CA HIS A 71 -8.48 0.90 4.43
C HIS A 71 -8.99 -0.47 4.89
N PHE A 72 -8.15 -1.26 5.56
CA PHE A 72 -8.41 -2.67 5.82
C PHE A 72 -8.55 -3.06 7.29
N ILE A 73 -8.04 -2.26 8.23
CA ILE A 73 -8.08 -2.58 9.66
C ILE A 73 -8.97 -1.59 10.43
N ASP A 74 -8.95 -0.31 10.07
CA ASP A 74 -9.72 0.74 10.78
C ASP A 74 -11.23 0.73 10.49
N GLN A 75 -11.75 -0.26 9.75
CA GLN A 75 -13.19 -0.41 9.51
C GLN A 75 -13.98 -0.99 10.71
N GLU A 76 -13.32 -1.35 11.83
CA GLU A 76 -13.96 -1.87 13.05
C GLU A 76 -14.17 -0.83 14.18
N ALA A 77 -14.32 0.45 13.86
CA ALA A 77 -14.57 1.49 14.88
C ALA A 77 -15.82 2.36 14.65
N ASN A 78 -16.84 1.90 13.93
CA ASN A 78 -18.15 2.58 13.91
C ASN A 78 -19.35 1.65 13.71
#